data_AF-A0A1Q5R2S4-F1
#
_entry.id   AF-A0A1Q5R2S4-F1
#
_cell.length_a   1.000
_cell.length_b   1.000
_cell.length_c   1.000
_cell.angle_alpha   90.00
_cell.angle_beta   90.00
_cell.angle_gamma   90.00
#
_symmetry.space_group_name_H-M   'P 1'
#
loop_
_entity.id
_entity.type
_entity.pdbx_description
1 polymer ?
#
loop_
_entity_poly.entity_id
_entity_poly.type
_entity_poly.pdbx_seq_one_letter_code
_entity_poly.pdbx_strand_id
1 'polypeptide(L)'
;MSSVSEIPLERVLDPMERISETLFGLIMALTFICSLGVATSGNIKISTMLIGALGCNLAWGIVDGGLYLLARINDRGANTLTLRAIQRAPDSETARRVLADALPPELASLLPPDQLELMRQKLQQLPEPCKRPRLMKRDWIGAVGLCLLSFASTFPVVIPFILLSDAKLALRVSYAVAIAMLFCCGYAFGYRSGLQPWVAGLSMVAFGGALVGVTIALGG
;
A
#
# COMPACT_ATOMS: atom_id res chain seq x y z
N MET A 1 -23.03 27.77 12.30
CA MET A 1 -22.57 26.70 13.21
C MET A 1 -22.05 25.56 12.37
N SER A 2 -20.74 25.34 12.48
CA SER A 2 -19.94 24.34 11.81
C SER A 2 -20.17 22.95 12.39
N SER A 3 -20.88 22.08 11.68
CA SER A 3 -20.79 20.64 11.91
C SER A 3 -19.49 20.15 11.29
N VAL A 4 -18.44 20.09 12.11
CA VAL A 4 -17.26 19.27 11.85
C VAL A 4 -17.78 17.84 11.76
N SER A 5 -18.05 17.41 10.53
CA SER A 5 -18.25 16.00 10.22
C SER A 5 -16.96 15.31 10.61
N GLU A 6 -17.01 14.46 11.64
CA GLU A 6 -16.01 13.43 11.83
C GLU A 6 -15.89 12.68 10.50
N ILE A 7 -14.76 12.83 9.82
CA ILE A 7 -14.49 12.14 8.56
C ILE A 7 -13.89 10.80 8.97
N PRO A 8 -14.56 9.66 8.70
CA PRO A 8 -14.02 8.36 9.08
C PRO A 8 -12.64 8.17 8.46
N LEU A 9 -11.75 7.49 9.18
CA LEU A 9 -10.44 7.01 8.69
C LEU A 9 -10.54 6.29 7.33
N GLU A 10 -11.75 5.83 7.00
CA GLU A 10 -12.17 5.23 5.74
C GLU A 10 -11.87 6.07 4.48
N ARG A 11 -11.63 7.38 4.58
CA ARG A 11 -11.33 8.25 3.41
C ARG A 11 -9.86 8.67 3.26
N VAL A 12 -8.99 8.23 4.16
CA VAL A 12 -7.58 8.67 4.15
C VAL A 12 -6.70 7.77 3.28
N LEU A 13 -7.02 6.48 3.22
CA LEU A 13 -6.26 5.47 2.48
C LEU A 13 -7.11 4.81 1.42
N ASP A 14 -6.58 4.65 0.22
CA ASP A 14 -7.31 3.97 -0.83
C ASP A 14 -7.53 2.49 -0.45
N PRO A 15 -8.70 1.91 -0.80
CA PRO A 15 -9.03 0.51 -0.54
C PRO A 15 -7.92 -0.48 -0.91
N MET A 16 -7.21 -0.18 -2.01
CA MET A 16 -6.12 -1.01 -2.54
C MET A 16 -4.84 -0.87 -1.72
N GLU A 17 -4.47 0.36 -1.33
CA GLU A 17 -3.29 0.62 -0.49
C GLU A 17 -3.37 -0.14 0.83
N ARG A 18 -4.56 -0.20 1.44
CA ARG A 18 -4.75 -0.96 2.69
C ARG A 18 -4.57 -2.45 2.51
N ILE A 19 -5.10 -3.00 1.42
CA ILE A 19 -5.03 -4.43 1.16
C ILE A 19 -3.59 -4.82 0.83
N SER A 20 -2.90 -4.06 -0.04
CA SER A 20 -1.49 -4.32 -0.35
C SER A 20 -0.62 -4.21 0.89
N GLU A 21 -0.82 -3.18 1.72
CA GLU A 21 -0.06 -3.00 2.96
C GLU A 21 -0.23 -4.18 3.92
N THR A 22 -1.48 -4.59 4.14
CA THR A 22 -1.79 -5.73 5.02
C THR A 22 -1.11 -7.00 4.48
N LEU A 23 -1.16 -7.21 3.16
CA LEU A 23 -0.54 -8.37 2.52
C LEU A 23 0.99 -8.36 2.64
N PHE A 24 1.64 -7.22 2.40
CA PHE A 24 3.08 -7.10 2.52
C PHE A 24 3.56 -7.27 3.95
N GLY A 25 2.89 -6.62 4.93
CA GLY A 25 3.18 -6.82 6.34
C GLY A 25 3.04 -8.28 6.77
N LEU A 26 1.94 -8.95 6.36
CA LEU A 26 1.73 -10.38 6.66
C LEU A 26 2.81 -11.28 6.07
N ILE A 27 3.19 -11.06 4.81
CA ILE A 27 4.25 -11.83 4.15
C ILE A 27 5.59 -11.63 4.88
N MET A 28 5.94 -10.38 5.20
CA MET A 28 7.16 -10.06 5.94
C MET A 28 7.18 -10.69 7.34
N ALA A 29 6.07 -10.62 8.06
CA ALA A 29 5.89 -11.27 9.36
C ALA A 29 6.11 -12.78 9.27
N LEU A 30 5.45 -13.42 8.30
CA LEU A 30 5.55 -14.84 8.04
C LEU A 30 6.97 -15.27 7.70
N THR A 31 7.63 -14.57 6.78
CA THR A 31 9.01 -14.83 6.40
C THR A 31 9.92 -14.79 7.62
N PHE A 32 9.82 -13.75 8.45
CA PHE A 32 10.66 -13.63 9.64
C PHE A 32 10.40 -14.74 10.65
N ILE A 33 9.13 -15.07 10.93
CA ILE A 33 8.75 -16.15 11.86
C ILE A 33 9.25 -17.51 11.33
N CYS A 34 9.13 -17.75 10.02
CA CYS A 34 9.61 -18.96 9.37
C CYS A 34 11.14 -19.09 9.46
N SER A 35 11.88 -18.04 9.09
CA SER A 35 13.34 -17.97 9.22
C SER A 35 13.79 -18.28 10.64
N LEU A 36 13.20 -17.58 11.64
CA LEU A 36 13.57 -17.81 13.03
C LEU A 36 13.22 -19.22 13.51
N GLY A 37 12.09 -19.78 13.06
CA GLY A 37 11.65 -21.13 13.38
C GLY A 37 12.59 -22.22 12.84
N VAL A 38 13.20 -22.00 11.67
CA VAL A 38 14.21 -22.90 11.08
C VAL A 38 15.57 -22.71 11.77
N ALA A 39 16.03 -21.46 11.92
CA ALA A 39 17.35 -21.14 12.47
C ALA A 39 17.54 -21.58 13.93
N THR A 40 16.48 -21.56 14.75
CA THR A 40 16.61 -21.83 16.20
C THR A 40 16.61 -23.31 16.60
N SER A 41 16.47 -24.26 15.66
CA SER A 41 16.69 -25.71 15.85
C SER A 41 16.14 -26.30 17.19
N GLY A 42 15.00 -25.79 17.68
CA GLY A 42 14.34 -26.28 18.89
C GLY A 42 14.53 -25.45 20.17
N ASN A 43 15.43 -24.46 20.22
CA ASN A 43 15.57 -23.49 21.32
C ASN A 43 14.77 -22.20 21.06
N ILE A 44 13.51 -22.37 20.70
CA ILE A 44 12.62 -21.24 20.38
C ILE A 44 12.25 -20.51 21.67
N LYS A 45 12.81 -19.31 21.86
CA LYS A 45 12.34 -18.38 22.90
C LYS A 45 11.19 -17.56 22.33
N ILE A 46 10.00 -17.71 22.92
CA ILE A 46 8.79 -16.97 22.57
C ILE A 46 9.04 -15.45 22.54
N SER A 47 9.76 -14.92 23.55
CA SER A 47 10.11 -13.49 23.62
C SER A 47 10.88 -13.00 22.40
N THR A 48 11.80 -13.81 21.86
CA THR A 48 12.59 -13.46 20.67
C THR A 48 11.71 -13.44 19.42
N MET A 49 10.77 -14.38 19.30
CA MET A 49 9.80 -14.39 18.21
C MET A 49 8.84 -13.20 18.27
N LEU A 50 8.33 -12.86 19.46
CA LEU A 50 7.44 -11.72 19.67
C LEU A 50 8.12 -10.40 19.29
N ILE A 51 9.32 -10.14 19.83
CA ILE A 51 10.07 -8.90 19.57
C ILE A 51 10.44 -8.82 18.09
N GLY A 52 10.88 -9.92 17.50
CA GLY A 52 11.27 -9.96 16.09
C GLY A 52 10.08 -9.75 15.14
N ALA A 53 8.96 -10.41 15.37
CA ALA A 53 7.76 -10.25 14.55
C ALA A 53 7.18 -8.83 14.65
N LEU A 54 7.02 -8.30 15.86
CA LEU A 54 6.51 -6.94 16.06
C LEU A 54 7.47 -5.87 15.55
N GLY A 55 8.77 -6.03 15.82
CA GLY A 55 9.81 -5.09 15.38
C GLY A 55 9.95 -5.04 13.86
N CYS A 56 9.94 -6.21 13.21
CA CYS A 56 9.98 -6.32 11.75
C CYS A 56 8.79 -5.60 11.09
N ASN A 57 7.58 -5.83 11.59
CA ASN A 57 6.37 -5.21 11.02
C ASN A 57 6.29 -3.71 11.29
N LEU A 58 6.76 -3.25 12.46
CA LEU A 58 6.85 -1.82 12.72
C LEU A 58 7.85 -1.16 11.77
N ALA A 59 9.03 -1.75 11.56
CA ALA A 59 10.03 -1.24 10.64
C ALA A 59 9.50 -1.21 9.20
N TRP A 60 8.82 -2.26 8.76
CA TRP A 60 8.18 -2.33 7.44
C TRP A 60 7.13 -1.23 7.27
N GLY A 61 6.21 -1.07 8.23
CA GLY A 61 5.20 -0.01 8.19
C GLY A 61 5.77 1.41 8.16
N ILE A 62 6.94 1.65 8.78
CA ILE A 62 7.65 2.95 8.68
C ILE A 62 8.18 3.18 7.26
N VAL A 63 8.76 2.15 6.64
CA VAL A 63 9.26 2.20 5.26
C VAL A 63 8.12 2.51 4.30
N ASP A 64 7.00 1.79 4.41
CA ASP A 64 5.84 1.99 3.53
C ASP A 64 5.18 3.37 3.76
N GLY A 65 5.12 3.85 5.00
CA GLY A 65 4.73 5.23 5.27
C GLY A 65 5.63 6.26 4.57
N GLY A 66 6.94 6.01 4.53
CA GLY A 66 7.90 6.84 3.80
C GLY A 66 7.71 6.78 2.28
N LEU A 67 7.54 5.59 1.72
CA LEU A 67 7.27 5.37 0.29
C LEU A 67 5.94 6.00 -0.14
N TYR A 68 4.91 5.92 0.70
CA TYR A 68 3.64 6.60 0.50
C TYR A 68 3.85 8.12 0.38
N LEU A 69 4.57 8.73 1.32
CA LEU A 69 4.86 10.17 1.25
C LEU A 69 5.65 10.54 0.00
N LEU A 70 6.61 9.71 -0.41
CA LEU A 70 7.39 9.91 -1.62
C LEU A 70 6.50 9.86 -2.88
N ALA A 71 5.59 8.88 -2.96
CA ALA A 71 4.62 8.77 -4.04
C ALA A 71 3.72 10.01 -4.10
N ARG A 72 3.20 10.49 -2.96
CA ARG A 72 2.38 11.71 -2.89
C ARG A 72 3.15 12.96 -3.32
N ILE A 73 4.43 13.07 -3.02
CA ILE A 73 5.30 14.15 -3.51
C ILE A 73 5.46 14.04 -5.03
N ASN A 74 5.72 12.84 -5.53
CA ASN A 74 5.92 12.58 -6.95
C ASN A 74 4.67 12.92 -7.77
N ASP A 75 3.49 12.45 -7.36
CA ASP A 75 2.21 12.74 -8.04
C ASP A 75 1.94 14.25 -8.11
N ARG A 76 2.14 14.96 -7.00
CA ARG A 76 1.99 16.41 -6.96
C ARG A 76 3.02 17.09 -7.85
N GLY A 77 4.26 16.61 -7.85
CA GLY A 77 5.33 17.08 -8.70
C GLY A 77 4.98 16.93 -10.18
N ALA A 78 4.54 15.74 -10.60
CA ALA A 78 4.10 15.44 -11.95
C ALA A 78 2.96 16.38 -12.39
N ASN A 79 1.90 16.49 -11.59
CA ASN A 79 0.77 17.39 -11.89
C ASN A 79 1.20 18.86 -12.02
N THR A 80 2.13 19.31 -11.16
CA THR A 80 2.69 20.66 -11.18
C THR A 80 3.51 20.90 -12.46
N LEU A 81 4.32 19.92 -12.88
CA LEU A 81 5.13 19.99 -14.10
C LEU A 81 4.26 19.98 -15.35
N THR A 82 3.23 19.12 -15.41
CA THR A 82 2.27 19.06 -16.51
C THR A 82 1.53 20.39 -16.68
N LEU A 83 0.98 20.95 -15.59
CA LEU A 83 0.31 22.25 -15.66
C LEU A 83 1.25 23.36 -16.14
N ARG A 84 2.50 23.36 -15.64
CA ARG A 84 3.51 24.33 -16.07
C ARG A 84 3.87 24.16 -17.55
N ALA A 85 3.95 22.93 -18.05
CA ALA A 85 4.22 22.64 -19.47
C ALA A 85 3.08 23.15 -20.37
N ILE A 86 1.81 22.99 -19.95
CA ILE A 86 0.64 23.53 -20.65
C ILE A 86 0.67 25.06 -20.67
N GLN A 87 0.98 25.70 -19.54
CA GLN A 87 1.00 27.17 -19.42
C GLN A 87 2.17 27.82 -20.17
N ARG A 88 3.31 27.13 -20.30
CA ARG A 88 4.52 27.65 -20.96
C ARG A 88 4.72 27.16 -22.40
N ALA A 89 3.78 26.39 -22.93
CA ALA A 89 3.85 25.92 -24.31
C ALA A 89 3.93 27.12 -25.28
N PRO A 90 4.78 27.05 -26.31
CA PRO A 90 4.98 28.16 -27.24
C PRO A 90 3.76 28.45 -28.11
N ASP A 91 2.91 27.46 -28.34
CA ASP A 91 1.72 27.53 -29.17
C ASP A 91 0.58 26.65 -28.62
N SER A 92 -0.65 26.90 -29.09
CA SER A 92 -1.85 26.19 -28.65
C SER A 92 -1.85 24.71 -29.04
N GLU A 93 -1.21 24.33 -30.14
CA GLU A 93 -1.15 22.94 -30.59
C GLU A 93 -0.24 22.11 -29.69
N THR A 94 0.93 22.63 -29.35
CA THR A 94 1.85 22.01 -28.39
C THR A 94 1.21 21.87 -27.01
N ALA A 95 0.52 22.90 -26.53
CA ALA A 95 -0.23 22.85 -25.26
C ALA A 95 -1.30 21.76 -25.26
N ARG A 96 -2.03 21.61 -26.38
CA ARG A 96 -3.08 20.61 -26.55
C ARG A 96 -2.53 19.18 -26.56
N ARG A 97 -1.35 18.97 -27.17
CA ARG A 97 -0.66 17.67 -27.16
C ARG A 97 -0.24 17.29 -25.73
N VAL A 98 0.39 18.20 -25.00
CA VAL A 98 0.77 17.97 -23.58
C VAL A 98 -0.46 17.66 -22.72
N LEU A 99 -1.59 18.35 -22.96
CA LEU A 99 -2.84 18.06 -22.26
C LEU A 99 -3.42 16.69 -22.63
N ALA A 100 -3.37 16.30 -23.90
CA ALA A 100 -3.83 14.99 -24.36
C ALA A 100 -2.97 13.86 -23.79
N ASP A 101 -1.65 14.03 -23.74
CA ASP A 101 -0.71 13.05 -23.17
C ASP A 101 -0.86 12.88 -21.65
N ALA A 102 -1.37 13.92 -20.98
CA ALA A 102 -1.66 13.88 -19.54
C ALA A 102 -3.00 13.19 -19.20
N LEU A 103 -3.88 13.01 -20.18
CA LEU A 103 -5.17 12.37 -20.00
C LEU A 103 -5.03 10.85 -20.17
N PRO A 104 -5.89 10.05 -19.50
CA PRO A 104 -6.03 8.64 -19.83
C PRO A 104 -6.29 8.44 -21.34
N PRO A 105 -5.66 7.45 -21.99
CA PRO A 105 -5.78 7.25 -23.44
C PRO A 105 -7.23 7.08 -23.93
N GLU A 106 -8.09 6.46 -23.11
CA GLU A 106 -9.51 6.31 -23.46
C GLU A 106 -10.23 7.65 -23.49
N LEU A 107 -9.85 8.61 -22.64
CA LEU A 107 -10.44 9.94 -22.63
C LEU A 107 -9.85 10.83 -23.73
N ALA A 108 -8.54 10.76 -23.94
CA ALA A 108 -7.86 11.54 -24.98
C ALA A 108 -8.38 11.23 -26.38
N SER A 109 -8.78 9.97 -26.65
CA SER A 109 -9.33 9.54 -27.94
C SER A 109 -10.79 9.94 -28.16
N LEU A 110 -11.56 10.17 -27.09
CA LEU A 110 -12.98 10.56 -27.15
C LEU A 110 -13.20 12.08 -27.15
N LEU A 111 -12.20 12.85 -26.73
CA LEU A 111 -12.32 14.31 -26.58
C LEU A 111 -12.08 15.03 -27.93
N PRO A 112 -13.07 15.80 -28.43
CA PRO A 112 -12.88 16.64 -29.60
C PRO A 112 -11.80 17.72 -29.34
N PRO A 113 -11.11 18.20 -30.39
CA PRO A 113 -10.09 19.24 -30.25
C PRO A 113 -10.63 20.52 -29.59
N ASP A 114 -11.89 20.87 -29.84
CA ASP A 114 -12.53 22.06 -29.25
C ASP A 114 -12.70 21.94 -27.73
N GLN A 115 -12.98 20.74 -27.22
CA GLN A 115 -13.09 20.54 -25.77
C GLN A 115 -11.72 20.58 -25.08
N LEU A 116 -10.70 20.01 -25.71
CA LEU A 116 -9.32 20.13 -25.23
C LEU A 116 -8.88 21.60 -25.20
N GLU A 117 -9.29 22.40 -26.17
CA GLU A 117 -9.01 23.83 -26.22
C GLU A 117 -9.72 24.59 -25.09
N LEU A 118 -10.99 24.30 -24.81
CA LEU A 118 -11.71 24.86 -23.65
C LEU A 118 -11.03 24.49 -22.33
N MET A 119 -10.56 23.25 -22.19
CA MET A 119 -9.82 22.81 -21.00
C MET A 119 -8.49 23.55 -20.87
N ARG A 120 -7.73 23.67 -21.97
CA ARG A 120 -6.48 24.44 -22.02
C ARG A 120 -6.69 25.89 -21.56
N GLN A 121 -7.73 26.56 -22.06
CA GLN A 121 -8.07 27.93 -21.67
C GLN A 121 -8.38 28.06 -20.18
N LYS A 122 -9.15 27.12 -19.61
CA LYS A 122 -9.41 27.10 -18.17
C LYS A 122 -8.15 26.85 -17.35
N LEU A 123 -7.24 25.97 -17.81
CA LEU A 123 -5.97 25.70 -17.14
C LEU A 123 -5.00 26.89 -17.21
N GLN A 124 -5.07 27.74 -18.24
CA GLN A 124 -4.31 28.98 -18.32
C GLN A 124 -4.78 30.04 -17.32
N GLN A 125 -6.05 30.00 -16.91
CA GLN A 125 -6.59 30.92 -15.91
C GLN A 125 -6.21 30.51 -14.47
N LEU A 126 -5.67 29.30 -14.28
CA LEU A 126 -5.21 28.86 -12.96
C LEU A 126 -3.95 29.62 -12.55
N PRO A 127 -3.79 29.94 -11.25
CA PRO A 127 -2.56 30.52 -10.73
C PRO A 127 -1.34 29.67 -11.08
N GLU A 128 -0.17 30.32 -11.21
CA GLU A 128 1.07 29.57 -11.48
C GLU A 128 1.28 28.48 -10.42
N PRO A 129 1.52 27.22 -10.83
CA PRO A 129 1.76 26.13 -9.91
C PRO A 129 2.97 26.42 -9.02
N CYS A 130 2.82 26.20 -7.71
CA CYS A 130 3.86 26.41 -6.71
C CYS A 130 5.21 25.80 -7.13
N LYS A 131 6.32 26.49 -6.81
CA LYS A 131 7.67 26.06 -7.23
C LYS A 131 8.08 24.67 -6.73
N ARG A 132 7.53 24.19 -5.61
CA ARG A 132 7.88 22.89 -5.01
C ARG A 132 6.63 22.15 -4.54
N PRO A 133 6.50 20.83 -4.82
CA PRO A 133 5.47 20.01 -4.22
C PRO A 133 5.67 19.96 -2.70
N ARG A 134 4.59 20.08 -1.94
CA ARG A 134 4.62 20.04 -0.46
C ARG A 134 3.68 18.97 0.04
N LEU A 135 4.13 18.23 1.05
CA LEU A 135 3.29 17.35 1.84
C LEU A 135 2.34 18.17 2.71
N MET A 136 1.11 17.71 2.83
CA MET A 136 0.11 18.25 3.73
C MET A 136 -0.05 17.34 4.94
N LYS A 137 -0.65 17.89 6.01
CA LYS A 137 -0.95 17.12 7.24
C LYS A 137 -1.71 15.83 6.94
N ARG A 138 -2.61 15.84 5.94
CA ARG A 138 -3.36 14.67 5.51
C ARG A 138 -2.48 13.54 4.99
N ASP A 139 -1.41 13.86 4.26
CA ASP A 139 -0.51 12.83 3.71
C ASP A 139 0.27 12.15 4.86
N TRP A 140 0.66 12.90 5.89
CA TRP A 140 1.27 12.34 7.10
C TRP A 140 0.31 11.44 7.89
N ILE A 141 -0.97 11.83 8.00
CA ILE A 141 -1.99 10.98 8.63
C ILE A 141 -2.16 9.68 7.84
N GLY A 142 -2.12 9.75 6.50
CA GLY A 142 -2.11 8.57 5.64
C GLY A 142 -0.94 7.66 5.95
N ALA A 143 0.29 8.19 5.91
CA ALA A 143 1.52 7.43 6.19
C ALA A 143 1.50 6.74 7.58
N VAL A 144 1.07 7.46 8.62
CA VAL A 144 0.89 6.88 9.96
C VAL A 144 -0.22 5.81 9.95
N GLY A 145 -1.28 6.03 9.18
CA GLY A 145 -2.34 5.06 8.95
C GLY A 145 -1.85 3.74 8.35
N LEU A 146 -1.00 3.77 7.30
CA LEU A 146 -0.39 2.54 6.75
C LEU A 146 0.48 1.86 7.79
N CYS A 147 1.34 2.62 8.46
CA CYS A 147 2.25 2.07 9.47
C CYS A 147 1.49 1.36 10.61
N LEU A 148 0.45 2.00 11.13
CA LEU A 148 -0.41 1.43 12.17
C LEU A 148 -1.21 0.24 11.65
N LEU A 149 -1.68 0.26 10.40
CA LEU A 149 -2.39 -0.87 9.80
C LEU A 149 -1.48 -2.09 9.66
N SER A 150 -0.26 -1.89 9.15
CA SER A 150 0.79 -2.91 9.02
C SER A 150 1.07 -3.55 10.38
N PHE A 151 1.35 -2.72 11.38
CA PHE A 151 1.61 -3.16 12.76
C PHE A 151 0.40 -3.87 13.40
N ALA A 152 -0.82 -3.33 13.21
CA ALA A 152 -2.05 -3.93 13.72
C ALA A 152 -2.33 -5.30 13.09
N SER A 153 -2.03 -5.46 11.80
CA SER A 153 -2.23 -6.72 11.07
C SER A 153 -1.34 -7.85 11.57
N THR A 154 -0.26 -7.53 12.28
CA THR A 154 0.64 -8.53 12.86
C THR A 154 0.09 -9.15 14.14
N PHE A 155 -0.78 -8.45 14.88
CA PHE A 155 -1.27 -8.94 16.17
C PHE A 155 -1.95 -10.30 16.10
N PRO A 156 -2.87 -10.58 15.16
CA PRO A 156 -3.49 -11.90 15.06
C PRO A 156 -2.47 -13.03 14.88
N VAL A 157 -1.40 -12.78 14.13
CA VAL A 157 -0.31 -13.75 13.90
C VAL A 157 0.51 -13.96 15.17
N VAL A 158 0.66 -12.93 15.99
CA VAL A 158 1.48 -12.92 17.21
C VAL A 158 0.71 -13.43 18.44
N ILE A 159 -0.63 -13.28 18.47
CA ILE A 159 -1.50 -13.72 19.58
C ILE A 159 -1.26 -15.18 20.01
N PRO A 160 -1.11 -16.18 19.10
CA PRO A 160 -0.82 -17.56 19.47
C PRO A 160 0.41 -17.71 20.37
N PHE A 161 1.44 -16.88 20.20
CA PHE A 161 2.65 -16.90 21.03
C PHE A 161 2.44 -16.34 22.44
N ILE A 162 1.42 -15.51 22.64
CA ILE A 162 1.06 -14.96 23.95
C ILE A 162 0.19 -15.98 24.73
N LEU A 163 -0.69 -16.68 24.02
CA LEU A 163 -1.66 -17.61 24.63
C LEU A 163 -1.09 -19.01 24.88
N LEU A 164 -0.14 -19.47 24.05
CA LEU A 164 0.36 -20.84 24.09
C LEU A 164 1.78 -20.89 24.66
N SER A 165 1.98 -21.73 25.67
CA SER A 165 3.30 -21.93 26.28
C SER A 165 4.22 -22.84 25.45
N ASP A 166 3.63 -23.72 24.62
CA ASP A 166 4.40 -24.56 23.69
C ASP A 166 4.71 -23.77 22.42
N ALA A 167 5.98 -23.44 22.24
CA ALA A 167 6.48 -22.69 21.10
C ALA A 167 6.21 -23.39 19.74
N LYS A 168 6.23 -24.72 19.68
CA LYS A 168 5.98 -25.46 18.43
C LYS A 168 4.51 -25.40 18.04
N LEU A 169 3.62 -25.51 19.03
CA LEU A 169 2.18 -25.36 18.80
C LEU A 169 1.85 -23.91 18.43
N ALA A 170 2.40 -22.93 19.14
CA ALA A 170 2.25 -21.51 18.85
C ALA A 170 2.63 -21.16 17.41
N LEU A 171 3.76 -21.70 16.94
CA LEU A 171 4.23 -21.52 15.57
C LEU A 171 3.24 -22.05 14.52
N ARG A 172 2.71 -23.27 14.72
CA ARG A 172 1.74 -23.89 13.81
C ARG A 172 0.43 -23.11 13.76
N VAL A 173 -0.07 -22.67 14.91
CA VAL A 173 -1.30 -21.87 14.99
C VAL A 173 -1.08 -20.52 14.34
N SER A 174 0.07 -19.86 14.58
CA SER A 174 0.46 -18.62 13.90
C SER A 174 0.45 -18.77 12.37
N TYR A 175 1.00 -19.85 11.83
CA TYR A 175 0.96 -20.10 10.39
C TYR A 175 -0.46 -20.29 9.86
N ALA A 176 -1.32 -21.02 10.59
CA ALA A 176 -2.72 -21.18 10.21
C ALA A 176 -3.47 -19.83 10.19
N VAL A 177 -3.25 -18.99 11.20
CA VAL A 177 -3.84 -17.63 11.25
C VAL A 177 -3.36 -16.79 10.07
N ALA A 178 -2.06 -16.78 9.80
CA ALA A 178 -1.50 -15.98 8.72
C ALA A 178 -1.98 -16.45 7.33
N ILE A 179 -2.09 -17.76 7.10
CA ILE A 179 -2.69 -18.32 5.87
C ILE A 179 -4.15 -17.87 5.73
N ALA A 180 -4.93 -17.94 6.81
CA ALA A 180 -6.31 -17.48 6.80
C ALA A 180 -6.42 -15.98 6.50
N MET A 181 -5.54 -15.16 7.07
CA MET A 181 -5.49 -13.73 6.79
C MET A 181 -5.09 -13.43 5.34
N LEU A 182 -4.06 -14.10 4.81
CA LEU A 182 -3.66 -13.98 3.40
C LEU A 182 -4.81 -14.33 2.45
N PHE A 183 -5.52 -15.42 2.75
CA PHE A 183 -6.70 -15.82 1.99
C PHE A 183 -7.80 -14.75 2.06
N CYS A 184 -8.13 -14.25 3.25
CA CYS A 184 -9.17 -13.24 3.43
C CYS A 184 -8.83 -11.92 2.73
N CYS A 185 -7.57 -11.48 2.83
CA CYS A 185 -7.09 -10.28 2.14
C CYS A 185 -7.13 -10.46 0.61
N GLY A 186 -6.67 -11.62 0.11
CA GLY A 186 -6.76 -11.94 -1.33
C GLY A 186 -8.21 -12.08 -1.82
N TYR A 187 -9.10 -12.61 -1.00
CA TYR A 187 -10.53 -12.68 -1.30
C TYR A 187 -11.15 -11.28 -1.38
N ALA A 188 -10.87 -10.43 -0.39
CA ALA A 188 -11.34 -9.05 -0.36
C ALA A 188 -10.80 -8.23 -1.55
N PHE A 189 -9.53 -8.46 -1.92
CA PHE A 189 -8.92 -7.92 -3.14
C PHE A 189 -9.69 -8.37 -4.38
N GLY A 190 -9.90 -9.68 -4.54
CA GLY A 190 -10.58 -10.22 -5.71
C GLY A 190 -11.98 -9.66 -5.86
N TYR A 191 -12.73 -9.58 -4.76
CA TYR A 191 -14.06 -9.00 -4.73
C TYR A 191 -14.07 -7.52 -5.16
N ARG A 192 -13.13 -6.70 -4.69
CA ARG A 192 -13.06 -5.27 -5.02
C ARG A 192 -12.56 -4.99 -6.44
N SER A 193 -11.69 -5.87 -6.97
CA SER A 193 -11.09 -5.72 -8.29
C SER A 193 -11.93 -6.33 -9.42
N GLY A 194 -13.08 -6.93 -9.11
CA GLY A 194 -13.92 -7.64 -10.10
C GLY A 194 -13.33 -8.99 -10.56
N LEU A 195 -12.29 -9.48 -9.89
CA LEU A 195 -11.71 -10.81 -10.11
C LEU A 195 -12.53 -11.88 -9.38
N GLN A 196 -12.33 -13.16 -9.72
CA GLN A 196 -12.94 -14.25 -8.96
C GLN A 196 -12.35 -14.29 -7.53
N PRO A 197 -13.13 -14.00 -6.47
CA PRO A 197 -12.58 -13.80 -5.12
C PRO A 197 -11.85 -15.02 -4.55
N TRP A 198 -12.38 -16.22 -4.81
CA TRP A 198 -11.77 -17.47 -4.39
C TRP A 198 -10.41 -17.74 -5.05
N VAL A 199 -10.30 -17.45 -6.36
CA VAL A 199 -9.05 -17.61 -7.10
C VAL A 199 -8.01 -16.61 -6.58
N ALA A 200 -8.41 -15.35 -6.37
CA ALA A 200 -7.53 -14.31 -5.82
C ALA A 200 -7.04 -14.66 -4.41
N GLY A 201 -7.93 -15.15 -3.53
CA GLY A 201 -7.56 -15.64 -2.20
C GLY A 201 -6.55 -16.78 -2.25
N LEU A 202 -6.83 -17.81 -3.08
CA LEU A 202 -5.96 -18.96 -3.21
C LEU A 202 -4.61 -18.61 -3.85
N SER A 203 -4.59 -17.73 -4.86
CA SER A 203 -3.35 -17.25 -5.46
C SER A 203 -2.50 -16.49 -4.46
N MET A 204 -3.11 -15.73 -3.55
CA MET A 204 -2.38 -14.97 -2.53
C MET A 204 -1.73 -15.88 -1.50
N VAL A 205 -2.44 -16.94 -1.08
CA VAL A 205 -1.88 -17.99 -0.22
C VAL A 205 -0.73 -18.71 -0.92
N ALA A 206 -0.90 -19.08 -2.19
CA ALA A 206 0.15 -19.75 -2.96
C ALA A 206 1.39 -18.87 -3.11
N PHE A 207 1.21 -17.57 -3.39
CA PHE A 207 2.31 -16.60 -3.49
C PHE A 207 3.05 -16.43 -2.15
N GLY A 208 2.31 -16.25 -1.05
CA GLY A 208 2.91 -16.16 0.29
C GLY A 208 3.67 -17.45 0.66
N GLY A 209 3.10 -18.62 0.37
CA GLY A 209 3.76 -19.91 0.58
C GLY A 209 5.02 -20.08 -0.25
N ALA A 210 5.02 -19.64 -1.51
CA ALA A 210 6.19 -19.67 -2.38
C ALA A 210 7.33 -18.78 -1.85
N LEU A 211 7.02 -17.56 -1.41
CA LEU A 211 8.00 -16.65 -0.80
C LEU A 211 8.60 -17.24 0.47
N VAL A 212 7.78 -17.82 1.34
CA VAL A 212 8.26 -18.54 2.53
C VAL A 212 9.18 -19.69 2.12
N GLY A 213 8.80 -20.49 1.12
CA GLY A 213 9.63 -21.57 0.58
C GLY A 213 10.99 -21.10 0.09
N VAL A 214 11.03 -19.96 -0.64
CA VAL A 214 12.29 -19.33 -1.08
C VAL A 214 13.15 -18.90 0.09
N THR A 215 12.55 -18.27 1.11
CA THR A 215 13.32 -17.82 2.29
C THR A 215 13.93 -18.97 3.08
N ILE A 216 13.20 -20.08 3.22
CA ILE A 216 13.72 -21.31 3.83
C ILE A 216 14.87 -21.88 3.00
N ALA A 217 14.74 -21.92 1.66
CA ALA A 217 15.77 -22.42 0.77
C ALA A 217 17.06 -21.58 0.79
N LEU A 218 16.93 -20.26 1.01
CA LEU A 218 18.05 -19.33 1.12
C LEU A 218 18.73 -19.32 2.50
N GLY A 219 18.28 -20.17 3.42
CA GLY A 219 18.95 -20.40 4.70
C GLY A 219 18.19 -19.94 5.94
N GLY A 220 16.97 -19.42 5.79
CA GLY A 220 16.14 -19.00 6.92
C GLY A 220 16.73 -17.81 7.66
#